data_AF-A0A1X0DVT8-F1
#
_entry.id   AF-A0A1X0DVT8-F1
#
_cell.length_a   1.000
_cell.length_b   1.000
_cell.length_c   1.000
_cell.angle_alpha   90.00
_cell.angle_beta   90.00
_cell.angle_gamma   90.00
#
_symmetry.space_group_name_H-M   'P 1'
#
loop_
_entity.id
_entity.type
_entity.pdbx_description
1 polymer ?
#
loop_
_entity_poly.entity_id
_entity_poly.type
_entity_poly.pdbx_seq_one_letter_code
_entity_poly.pdbx_strand_id
1 'polypeptide(L)'
;MPSPHWLARLTIPIAAGAALLTSAAVATADPADDAYLAQLRTLGFAWQPDHDAALTGMARLICDDLGWGWTYDQIAQHIHSTLDPRNVTFGEVGSMVSLAHSTYCPNQRCWAAHC
;
A
#
# COMPACT_ATOMS: atom_id res chain seq x y z
N MET A 1 -11.28 -31.54 66.04
CA MET A 1 -10.93 -31.57 64.61
C MET A 1 -12.11 -32.15 63.85
N PRO A 2 -12.68 -31.42 62.87
CA PRO A 2 -14.00 -31.67 62.29
C PRO A 2 -13.92 -32.48 61.00
N SER A 3 -15.01 -33.19 60.64
CA SER A 3 -15.23 -33.62 59.26
C SER A 3 -16.71 -33.45 58.91
N PRO A 4 -17.07 -32.40 58.15
CA PRO A 4 -18.43 -32.19 57.69
C PRO A 4 -18.63 -32.66 56.25
N HIS A 5 -19.72 -33.43 56.09
CA HIS A 5 -20.72 -33.36 55.03
C HIS A 5 -20.35 -33.69 53.56
N TRP A 6 -20.81 -34.89 53.22
CA TRP A 6 -21.20 -35.43 51.93
C TRP A 6 -22.21 -34.54 51.16
N LEU A 7 -22.06 -34.53 49.83
CA LEU A 7 -22.96 -34.08 48.75
C LEU A 7 -23.21 -32.57 48.54
N ALA A 8 -22.54 -32.03 47.51
CA ALA A 8 -23.23 -31.20 46.51
C ALA A 8 -22.49 -31.33 45.17
N ARG A 9 -23.04 -32.14 44.26
CA ARG A 9 -22.71 -32.11 42.82
C ARG A 9 -23.16 -30.74 42.29
N LEU A 10 -22.26 -29.77 42.23
CA LEU A 10 -22.48 -28.56 41.45
C LEU A 10 -22.02 -28.81 40.02
N THR A 11 -22.99 -29.21 39.19
CA THR A 11 -22.97 -28.91 37.76
C THR A 11 -22.74 -27.42 37.58
N ILE A 12 -21.60 -27.04 37.00
CA ILE A 12 -21.35 -25.69 36.50
C ILE A 12 -21.75 -25.72 35.02
N PRO A 13 -22.94 -25.26 34.62
CA PRO A 13 -23.16 -24.91 33.23
C PRO A 13 -22.68 -23.47 33.01
N ILE A 14 -22.25 -23.20 31.77
CA ILE A 14 -22.03 -21.87 31.20
C ILE A 14 -20.68 -21.23 31.54
N ALA A 15 -19.68 -21.49 30.68
CA ALA A 15 -18.73 -20.46 30.27
C ALA A 15 -18.87 -20.29 28.76
N ALA A 16 -19.13 -19.05 28.37
CA ALA A 16 -19.48 -18.58 27.04
C ALA A 16 -18.51 -19.08 25.95
N GLY A 17 -19.05 -19.82 24.98
CA GLY A 17 -18.44 -19.99 23.67
C GLY A 17 -18.62 -18.71 22.86
N ALA A 18 -17.91 -17.63 23.23
CA ALA A 18 -17.67 -16.55 22.28
C ALA A 18 -16.69 -17.10 21.25
N ALA A 19 -17.22 -17.71 20.19
CA ALA A 19 -16.48 -17.86 18.96
C ALA A 19 -16.12 -16.44 18.51
N LEU A 20 -14.92 -15.99 18.90
CA LEU A 20 -14.25 -14.86 18.30
C LEU A 20 -14.11 -15.21 16.82
N LEU A 21 -15.13 -14.85 16.02
CA LEU A 21 -14.99 -14.62 14.60
C LEU A 21 -14.05 -13.43 14.46
N THR A 22 -12.77 -13.69 14.72
CA THR A 22 -11.68 -12.85 14.24
C THR A 22 -11.71 -13.06 12.75
N SER A 23 -12.54 -12.27 12.06
CA SER A 23 -12.30 -11.95 10.67
C SER A 23 -10.91 -11.32 10.65
N ALA A 24 -9.88 -12.15 10.50
CA ALA A 24 -8.59 -11.66 10.05
C ALA A 24 -8.92 -10.84 8.81
N ALA A 25 -8.75 -9.53 8.89
CA ALA A 25 -8.89 -8.67 7.73
C ALA A 25 -7.96 -9.28 6.69
N VAL A 26 -8.55 -9.91 5.66
CA VAL A 26 -7.80 -10.39 4.52
C VAL A 26 -7.22 -9.13 3.90
N ALA A 27 -5.92 -8.89 4.13
CA ALA A 27 -5.19 -7.87 3.41
C ALA A 27 -5.17 -8.34 1.95
N THR A 28 -6.09 -7.81 1.15
CA THR A 28 -6.12 -8.06 -0.28
C THR A 28 -4.98 -7.24 -0.90
N ALA A 29 -3.83 -7.87 -1.09
CA ALA A 29 -2.76 -7.30 -1.89
C ALA A 29 -3.22 -7.24 -3.36
N ASP A 30 -3.05 -6.08 -4.00
CA ASP A 30 -3.35 -5.91 -5.41
C ASP A 30 -2.15 -6.42 -6.23
N PRO A 31 -2.34 -7.36 -7.17
CA PRO A 31 -1.22 -7.88 -7.97
C PRO A 31 -0.50 -6.79 -8.80
N ALA A 32 -1.17 -5.68 -9.15
CA ALA A 32 -0.52 -4.54 -9.79
C ALA A 32 0.40 -3.79 -8.82
N ASP A 33 0.02 -3.67 -7.55
CA ASP A 33 0.87 -3.09 -6.50
C ASP A 33 2.12 -3.94 -6.29
N ASP A 34 1.97 -5.26 -6.20
CA ASP A 34 3.10 -6.18 -6.06
C ASP A 34 4.06 -6.12 -7.27
N ALA A 35 3.51 -6.10 -8.48
CA ALA A 35 4.31 -6.01 -9.71
C ALA A 35 5.04 -4.66 -9.84
N TYR A 36 4.40 -3.57 -9.44
CA TYR A 36 5.00 -2.24 -9.41
C TYR A 36 6.16 -2.15 -8.43
N LEU A 37 5.94 -2.60 -7.18
CA LEU A 37 6.96 -2.59 -6.13
C LEU A 37 8.13 -3.52 -6.48
N ALA A 38 7.86 -4.70 -7.05
CA ALA A 38 8.91 -5.59 -7.52
C ALA A 38 9.78 -4.92 -8.60
N GLN A 39 9.16 -4.25 -9.58
CA GLN A 39 9.90 -3.55 -10.63
C GLN A 39 10.67 -2.34 -10.11
N LEU A 40 10.12 -1.56 -9.18
CA LEU A 40 10.86 -0.48 -8.53
C LEU A 40 12.15 -0.99 -7.86
N ARG A 41 12.11 -2.15 -7.18
CA ARG A 41 13.32 -2.78 -6.63
C ARG A 41 14.34 -3.13 -7.71
N THR A 42 13.90 -3.63 -8.86
CA THR A 42 14.82 -3.92 -9.99
C THR A 42 15.47 -2.67 -10.58
N LEU A 43 14.81 -1.51 -10.45
CA LEU A 43 15.34 -0.20 -10.85
C LEU A 43 16.28 0.41 -9.80
N GLY A 44 16.52 -0.27 -8.67
CA GLY A 44 17.45 0.17 -7.62
C GLY A 44 16.81 0.95 -6.48
N PHE A 45 15.49 1.17 -6.51
CA PHE A 45 14.81 1.85 -5.42
C PHE A 45 14.86 1.02 -4.13
N ALA A 46 15.11 1.71 -3.01
CA ALA A 46 15.03 1.15 -1.68
C ALA A 46 14.18 2.05 -0.78
N TRP A 47 13.33 1.45 0.04
CA TRP A 47 12.46 2.13 0.98
C TRP A 47 12.24 1.27 2.23
N GLN A 48 11.72 1.88 3.29
CA GLN A 48 11.40 1.20 4.55
C GLN A 48 10.18 0.27 4.38
N PRO A 49 10.09 -0.86 5.11
CA PRO A 49 9.06 -1.89 4.90
C PRO A 49 7.59 -1.43 5.04
N ASP A 50 7.35 -0.26 5.63
CA ASP A 50 6.03 0.34 5.86
C ASP A 50 5.65 1.40 4.81
N HIS A 51 6.48 1.61 3.78
CA HIS A 51 6.27 2.64 2.76
C HIS A 51 5.67 2.13 1.44
N ASP A 52 5.28 0.85 1.36
CA ASP A 52 4.66 0.26 0.16
C ASP A 52 3.42 1.05 -0.27
N ALA A 53 2.51 1.33 0.68
CA ALA A 53 1.29 2.10 0.42
C ALA A 53 1.57 3.55 -0.04
N ALA A 54 2.66 4.15 0.43
CA ALA A 54 3.06 5.48 -0.01
C ALA A 54 3.54 5.44 -1.47
N LEU A 55 4.35 4.43 -1.83
CA LEU A 55 4.86 4.29 -3.20
C LEU A 55 3.76 3.95 -4.21
N THR A 56 2.85 3.05 -3.86
CA THR A 56 1.72 2.71 -4.73
C THR A 56 0.69 3.85 -4.80
N GLY A 57 0.55 4.63 -3.72
CA GLY A 57 -0.23 5.87 -3.71
C GLY A 57 0.36 6.94 -4.63
N MET A 58 1.66 7.18 -4.56
CA MET A 58 2.38 8.09 -5.47
C MET A 58 2.23 7.67 -6.94
N ALA A 59 2.29 6.37 -7.22
CA ALA A 59 2.10 5.85 -8.57
C ALA A 59 0.71 6.16 -9.15
N ARG A 60 -0.33 6.13 -8.31
CA ARG A 60 -1.70 6.53 -8.70
C ARG A 60 -1.82 8.04 -8.90
N LEU A 61 -1.16 8.85 -8.05
CA LEU A 61 -1.09 10.31 -8.23
C LEU A 61 -0.39 10.71 -9.53
N ILE A 62 0.63 9.97 -9.96
CA ILE A 62 1.28 10.19 -11.27
C ILE A 62 0.24 10.10 -12.41
N CYS A 63 -0.70 9.15 -12.33
CA CYS A 63 -1.78 9.04 -13.31
C CYS A 63 -2.75 10.22 -13.30
N ASP A 64 -3.01 10.79 -12.11
CA ASP A 64 -3.82 12.00 -11.98
C ASP A 64 -3.08 13.22 -12.58
N ASP A 65 -1.79 13.39 -12.29
CA ASP A 65 -0.97 14.47 -12.86
C ASP A 65 -0.93 14.41 -14.40
N LEU A 66 -0.79 13.21 -14.96
CA LEU A 66 -0.93 12.99 -16.40
C LEU A 66 -2.32 13.39 -16.89
N GLY A 67 -3.39 13.06 -16.14
CA GLY A 67 -4.75 13.53 -16.39
C GLY A 67 -4.88 15.06 -16.44
N TRP A 68 -4.17 15.76 -15.57
CA TRP A 68 -4.06 17.22 -15.57
C TRP A 68 -3.17 17.79 -16.67
N GLY A 69 -2.64 16.96 -17.57
CA GLY A 69 -1.84 17.38 -18.72
C GLY A 69 -0.37 17.63 -18.39
N TRP A 70 0.11 17.19 -17.23
CA TRP A 70 1.51 17.35 -16.87
C TRP A 70 2.40 16.44 -17.71
N THR A 71 3.59 16.92 -18.07
CA THR A 71 4.60 16.11 -18.74
C THR A 71 5.34 15.22 -17.75
N TYR A 72 5.97 14.16 -18.25
CA TYR A 72 6.80 13.27 -17.41
C TYR A 72 7.88 14.04 -16.67
N ASP A 73 8.54 15.00 -17.32
CA ASP A 73 9.59 15.82 -16.70
C ASP A 73 9.03 16.73 -15.59
N GLN A 74 7.83 17.31 -15.79
CA GLN A 74 7.18 18.13 -14.76
C GLN A 74 6.85 17.30 -13.52
N ILE A 75 6.28 16.10 -13.73
CA ILE A 75 5.97 15.17 -12.65
C ILE A 75 7.25 14.71 -11.95
N ALA A 76 8.28 14.33 -12.71
CA ALA A 76 9.55 13.90 -12.15
C ALA A 76 10.24 15.00 -11.34
N GLN A 77 10.19 16.25 -11.81
CA GLN A 77 10.74 17.41 -11.09
C GLN A 77 9.98 17.64 -9.77
N HIS A 78 8.65 17.57 -9.80
CA HIS A 78 7.82 17.74 -8.61
C HIS A 78 8.08 16.65 -7.56
N ILE A 79 8.09 15.38 -7.97
CA ILE A 79 8.39 14.26 -7.08
C ILE A 79 9.83 14.34 -6.57
N HIS A 80 10.80 14.64 -7.43
CA HIS A 80 12.20 14.80 -7.01
C HIS A 80 12.34 15.91 -5.98
N SER A 81 11.70 17.07 -6.17
CA SER A 81 11.73 18.15 -5.16
C SER A 81 11.15 17.73 -3.81
N THR A 82 10.23 16.77 -3.79
CA THR A 82 9.64 16.20 -2.57
C THR A 82 10.54 15.13 -1.94
N LEU A 83 11.30 14.39 -2.76
CA LEU A 83 12.17 13.29 -2.35
C LEU A 83 13.65 13.65 -2.20
N ASP A 84 14.04 14.88 -2.54
CA ASP A 84 15.43 15.38 -2.53
C ASP A 84 16.22 15.02 -1.23
N PRO A 85 15.62 15.09 -0.01
CA PRO A 85 16.32 14.69 1.21
C PRO A 85 16.69 13.20 1.30
N ARG A 86 16.19 12.36 0.39
CA ARG A 86 16.38 10.90 0.37
C ARG A 86 17.42 10.44 -0.67
N ASN A 87 18.14 11.37 -1.29
CA ASN A 87 19.22 11.09 -2.24
C ASN A 87 18.78 10.21 -3.43
N VAL A 88 17.56 10.45 -3.94
CA VAL A 88 17.03 9.85 -5.17
C VAL A 88 17.37 10.77 -6.33
N THR A 89 17.90 10.23 -7.42
CA THR A 89 18.25 10.99 -8.61
C THR A 89 17.03 11.31 -9.47
N PHE A 90 17.10 12.38 -10.26
CA PHE A 90 16.03 12.73 -11.21
C PHE A 90 15.73 11.60 -12.21
N GLY A 91 16.76 10.89 -12.69
CA GLY A 91 16.60 9.78 -13.62
C GLY A 91 15.86 8.58 -12.99
N GLU A 92 16.12 8.29 -11.71
CA GLU A 92 15.36 7.29 -10.97
C GLU A 92 13.88 7.70 -10.89
N VAL A 93 13.59 8.94 -10.50
CA VAL A 93 12.21 9.45 -10.45
C VAL A 93 11.53 9.40 -11.83
N GLY A 94 12.23 9.74 -12.91
CA GLY A 94 11.69 9.60 -14.26
C GLY A 94 11.32 8.15 -14.61
N SER A 95 12.15 7.19 -14.17
CA SER A 95 11.86 5.75 -14.35
C SER A 95 10.64 5.32 -13.52
N MET A 96 10.48 5.86 -12.31
CA MET A 96 9.28 5.67 -11.49
C MET A 96 8.02 6.19 -12.20
N VAL A 97 8.06 7.40 -12.79
CA VAL A 97 6.93 7.98 -13.53
C VAL A 97 6.52 7.09 -14.72
N SER A 98 7.49 6.63 -15.52
CA SER A 98 7.22 5.74 -16.66
C SER A 98 6.65 4.40 -16.22
N LEU A 99 7.19 3.81 -15.15
CA LEU A 99 6.72 2.55 -14.61
C LEU A 99 5.31 2.67 -14.04
N ALA A 100 5.03 3.73 -13.29
CA ALA A 100 3.70 4.01 -12.74
C ALA A 100 2.65 4.16 -13.84
N HIS A 101 2.95 4.95 -14.88
CA HIS A 101 2.04 5.12 -16.02
C HIS A 101 1.75 3.78 -16.69
N SER A 102 2.78 3.04 -17.11
CA SER A 102 2.59 1.75 -17.79
C SER A 102 1.86 0.69 -16.95
N THR A 103 1.97 0.76 -15.61
CA THR A 103 1.34 -0.20 -14.71
C THR A 103 -0.11 0.16 -14.38
N TYR A 104 -0.39 1.42 -14.01
CA TYR A 104 -1.69 1.82 -13.46
C TYR A 104 -2.61 2.52 -14.46
N CYS A 105 -2.07 3.18 -15.48
CA CYS A 105 -2.86 3.98 -16.40
C CYS A 105 -2.31 3.99 -17.85
N PRO A 106 -2.06 2.84 -18.49
CA PRO A 106 -1.33 2.74 -19.76
C PRO A 106 -1.99 3.46 -20.95
N ASN A 107 -3.28 3.80 -20.85
CA ASN A 107 -4.02 4.51 -21.89
C ASN A 107 -4.23 6.00 -21.56
N GLN A 108 -3.79 6.46 -20.39
CA GLN A 108 -4.01 7.82 -19.91
C GLN A 108 -3.01 8.77 -20.56
N ARG A 109 -3.51 9.79 -21.28
CA ARG A 109 -2.65 10.83 -21.86
C ARG A 109 -2.85 12.16 -21.15
N CYS A 110 -4.10 12.60 -21.10
CA CYS A 110 -4.60 13.77 -20.39
C CYS A 110 -6.13 13.74 -20.45
N TRP A 111 -6.81 14.45 -19.56
CA TRP A 111 -8.25 14.67 -19.67
C TRP A 111 -8.53 15.70 -20.77
N ALA A 112 -9.70 15.62 -21.41
CA ALA A 112 -10.01 16.44 -22.60
C ALA A 112 -9.89 17.96 -22.41
N ALA A 113 -9.96 18.47 -21.17
CA ALA A 113 -9.79 19.90 -20.86
C ALA A 113 -8.31 20.31 -20.66
N HIS A 114 -7.41 19.34 -20.57
CA HIS A 114 -5.99 19.51 -20.24
C HIS A 114 -5.06 18.95 -21.32
N CYS A 115 -5.64 18.35 -22.37
CA CYS A 115 -5.06 18.19 -23.69
C CYS A 115 -5.44 19.41 -24.56
#